data_AF-A0AAD8BUI7-F1
#
_entry.id   AF-A0AAD8BUI7-F1
#
_cell.length_a   1.000
_cell.length_b   1.000
_cell.length_c   1.000
_cell.angle_alpha   90.00
_cell.angle_beta   90.00
_cell.angle_gamma   90.00
#
_symmetry.space_group_name_H-M   'P 1'
#
loop_
_entity.id
_entity.type
_entity.pdbx_description
1 polymer ?
#
loop_
_entity_poly.entity_id
_entity_poly.type
_entity_poly.pdbx_seq_one_letter_code
_entity_poly.pdbx_strand_id
1 'polypeptide(L)'
;MMTVLDQSQLEVQYPIHGKPFNARKLTLIGTWNVRTLNQCGKLAQLLREFDSYRLDILGICEIRWTSSGQIINDGKTIIYSGHGKEHIGGVGIIMLEIRLMLIKFG
;
A
#
# COMPACT_ATOMS: atom_id res chain seq x y z
N MET A 1 -14.87 38.63 -5.50
CA MET A 1 -15.45 37.89 -4.35
C MET A 1 -15.37 36.42 -4.71
N MET A 2 -14.45 35.69 -4.07
CA MET A 2 -14.15 34.29 -4.39
C MET A 2 -15.14 33.40 -3.63
N THR A 3 -16.00 32.70 -4.36
CA THR A 3 -16.96 31.76 -3.76
C THR A 3 -16.19 30.55 -3.28
N VAL A 4 -16.22 30.31 -1.97
CA VAL A 4 -15.66 29.11 -1.35
C VAL A 4 -16.49 27.93 -1.84
N LEU A 5 -15.88 26.99 -2.56
CA LEU A 5 -16.54 25.74 -2.89
C LEU A 5 -16.63 24.91 -1.60
N ASP A 6 -17.87 24.74 -1.17
CA ASP A 6 -18.29 23.78 -0.15
C ASP A 6 -17.71 22.40 -0.45
N GLN A 7 -16.96 21.86 0.51
CA GLN A 7 -16.35 20.52 0.43
C GLN A 7 -17.30 19.42 0.90
N SER A 8 -18.58 19.72 1.11
CA SER A 8 -19.59 18.68 1.27
C SER A 8 -19.87 18.03 -0.10
N GLN A 9 -19.89 16.70 -0.17
CA GLN A 9 -20.24 15.85 -1.33
C GLN A 9 -19.11 15.32 -2.25
N LEU A 10 -17.99 14.87 -1.69
CA LEU A 10 -17.24 13.73 -2.27
C LEU A 10 -17.25 12.53 -1.33
N GLU A 11 -18.45 12.11 -0.90
CA GLU A 11 -18.66 10.74 -0.46
C GLU A 11 -18.56 9.83 -1.67
N VAL A 12 -17.38 9.24 -1.87
CA VAL A 12 -17.17 8.21 -2.90
C VAL A 12 -17.99 6.98 -2.51
N GLN A 13 -19.19 6.85 -3.08
CA GLN A 13 -20.03 5.67 -2.98
C GLN A 13 -19.51 4.59 -3.93
N TYR A 14 -18.64 3.71 -3.44
CA TYR A 14 -18.37 2.45 -4.12
C TYR A 14 -19.52 1.47 -3.82
N PRO A 15 -20.13 0.81 -4.82
CA PRO A 15 -21.15 -0.19 -4.57
C PRO A 15 -20.55 -1.37 -3.78
N ILE A 16 -20.96 -1.47 -2.52
CA ILE A 16 -20.60 -2.57 -1.62
C ILE A 16 -21.34 -3.81 -2.10
N HIS A 17 -20.72 -4.63 -2.94
CA HIS A 17 -21.23 -5.95 -3.32
C HIS A 17 -20.18 -7.03 -3.03
N GLY A 18 -19.95 -7.30 -1.75
CA GLY A 18 -19.19 -8.46 -1.29
C GLY A 18 -18.45 -8.20 0.01
N LYS A 19 -18.54 -9.14 0.98
CA LYS A 19 -17.73 -9.10 2.20
C LYS A 19 -16.25 -9.28 1.83
N PRO A 20 -15.40 -8.30 2.12
CA PRO A 20 -14.08 -8.21 1.48
C PRO A 20 -12.98 -9.06 2.15
N PHE A 21 -13.13 -9.39 3.43
CA PHE A 21 -12.56 -10.60 4.04
C PHE A 21 -13.69 -11.59 4.28
N ASN A 22 -13.48 -12.82 3.82
CA ASN A 22 -14.38 -13.93 4.09
C ASN A 22 -13.66 -14.88 5.04
N ALA A 23 -14.28 -15.25 6.15
CA ALA A 23 -13.70 -16.23 7.09
C ALA A 23 -13.35 -17.57 6.42
N ARG A 24 -13.94 -17.86 5.24
CA ARG A 24 -13.63 -19.04 4.42
C ARG A 24 -12.53 -18.81 3.37
N LYS A 25 -12.02 -17.58 3.20
CA LYS A 25 -10.96 -17.26 2.23
C LYS A 25 -9.67 -16.95 2.98
N LEU A 26 -8.67 -17.81 2.80
CA LEU A 26 -7.34 -17.61 3.35
C LEU A 26 -6.75 -16.30 2.83
N THR A 27 -6.22 -15.48 3.74
CA THR A 27 -5.47 -14.26 3.41
C THR A 27 -4.03 -14.49 3.83
N LEU A 28 -3.11 -14.42 2.88
CA LEU A 28 -1.69 -14.62 3.13
C LEU A 28 -1.02 -13.28 3.42
N ILE A 29 -0.55 -13.13 4.66
CA ILE A 29 0.10 -11.91 5.14
C ILE A 29 1.54 -12.23 5.51
N GLY A 30 2.47 -11.44 4.97
CA GLY A 30 3.89 -11.53 5.30
C GLY A 30 4.44 -10.23 5.88
N THR A 31 5.63 -10.30 6.48
CA THR A 31 6.44 -9.14 6.80
C THR A 31 7.88 -9.34 6.30
N TRP A 32 8.52 -8.28 5.82
CA TRP A 32 9.91 -8.33 5.37
C TRP A 32 10.66 -7.04 5.70
N ASN A 33 11.73 -7.15 6.49
CA ASN A 33 12.76 -6.12 6.55
C ASN A 33 13.62 -6.13 5.27
N VAL A 34 13.32 -5.22 4.35
CA VAL A 34 13.97 -5.13 3.02
C VAL A 34 15.36 -4.48 3.08
N ARG A 35 15.70 -3.86 4.22
CA ARG A 35 16.90 -3.05 4.48
C ARG A 35 17.05 -1.82 3.57
N THR A 36 16.79 -1.89 2.27
CA THR A 36 16.70 -0.69 1.42
C THR A 36 16.00 -1.00 0.10
N LEU A 37 15.02 -0.17 -0.26
CA LEU A 37 14.46 -0.12 -1.62
C LEU A 37 14.99 1.08 -2.41
N ASN A 38 15.95 1.83 -1.88
CA ASN A 38 16.54 3.01 -2.55
C ASN A 38 17.52 2.65 -3.68
N GLN A 39 17.63 1.37 -4.04
CA GLN A 39 18.48 0.89 -5.12
C GLN A 39 17.63 0.49 -6.32
N CYS A 40 18.12 0.75 -7.53
CA CYS A 40 17.45 0.37 -8.77
C CYS A 40 17.16 -1.14 -8.81
N GLY A 41 15.95 -1.52 -9.21
CA GLY A 41 15.53 -2.93 -9.36
C GLY A 41 15.11 -3.65 -8.07
N LYS A 42 15.39 -3.12 -6.87
CA LYS A 42 14.97 -3.77 -5.61
C LYS A 42 13.47 -3.88 -5.46
N LEU A 43 12.75 -2.85 -5.88
CA LEU A 43 11.29 -2.87 -5.88
C LEU A 43 10.75 -3.98 -6.79
N ALA A 44 11.31 -4.13 -7.99
CA ALA A 44 10.89 -5.19 -8.92
C ALA A 44 11.16 -6.59 -8.34
N GLN A 45 12.30 -6.78 -7.67
CA GLN A 45 12.60 -8.02 -6.96
C GLN A 45 11.59 -8.28 -5.84
N LEU A 46 11.27 -7.27 -5.03
CA LEU A 46 10.29 -7.39 -3.95
C LEU A 46 8.89 -7.79 -4.47
N LEU A 47 8.45 -7.19 -5.58
CA LEU A 47 7.16 -7.52 -6.20
C LEU A 47 7.16 -8.94 -6.78
N ARG A 48 8.28 -9.39 -7.37
CA ARG A 48 8.44 -10.77 -7.83
C ARG A 48 8.31 -11.77 -6.68
N GLU A 49 8.92 -11.48 -5.53
CA GLU A 49 8.80 -12.35 -4.35
C GLU A 49 7.39 -12.33 -3.77
N PHE A 50 6.74 -11.17 -3.72
CA PHE A 50 5.34 -11.05 -3.33
C PHE A 50 4.44 -12.01 -4.15
N ASP A 51 4.64 -12.05 -5.46
CA ASP A 51 3.92 -12.97 -6.36
C ASP A 51 4.33 -14.44 -6.16
N SER A 52 5.64 -14.71 -5.99
CA SER A 52 6.18 -16.06 -5.76
C SER A 52 5.57 -16.72 -4.51
N TYR A 53 5.46 -15.96 -3.42
CA TYR A 53 4.85 -16.40 -2.17
C TYR A 53 3.31 -16.28 -2.16
N ARG A 54 2.71 -15.79 -3.26
CA ARG A 54 1.25 -15.62 -3.41
C ARG A 54 0.64 -14.79 -2.27
N LEU A 55 1.35 -13.77 -1.81
CA LEU A 55 0.89 -12.93 -0.71
C LEU A 55 -0.32 -12.10 -1.15
N ASP A 56 -1.25 -11.88 -0.21
CA ASP A 56 -2.32 -10.89 -0.38
C ASP A 56 -1.85 -9.52 0.15
N ILE A 57 -1.06 -9.53 1.23
CA ILE A 57 -0.57 -8.35 1.95
C ILE A 57 0.87 -8.60 2.40
N LEU A 58 1.74 -7.61 2.25
CA LEU A 58 3.12 -7.66 2.72
C LEU A 58 3.47 -6.35 3.44
N GLY A 59 3.78 -6.44 4.73
CA GLY A 59 4.40 -5.33 5.46
C GLY A 59 5.90 -5.27 5.20
N ILE A 60 6.44 -4.09 4.93
CA ILE A 60 7.86 -3.86 4.70
C ILE A 60 8.42 -2.81 5.64
N CYS A 61 9.62 -3.06 6.16
CA CYS A 61 10.35 -2.17 7.06
C CYS A 61 11.74 -1.86 6.50
N GLU A 62 12.31 -0.71 6.90
CA GLU A 62 13.58 -0.19 6.39
C GLU A 62 13.58 0.09 4.87
N ILE A 63 12.52 0.71 4.38
CA ILE A 63 12.41 1.07 2.96
C ILE A 63 13.49 2.08 2.55
N ARG A 64 13.86 2.99 3.46
CA ARG A 64 14.81 4.09 3.24
C ARG A 64 14.43 5.02 2.08
N TRP A 65 13.15 5.09 1.73
CA TRP A 65 12.60 6.15 0.89
C TRP A 65 12.30 7.39 1.73
N THR A 66 12.34 8.57 1.11
CA THR A 66 11.94 9.83 1.73
C THR A 66 10.47 10.11 1.46
N SER A 67 9.86 10.94 2.31
CA SER A 67 8.44 11.30 2.25
C SER A 67 7.50 10.09 2.43
N SER A 68 6.20 10.35 2.39
CA SER A 68 5.15 9.35 2.29
C SER A 68 4.47 9.42 0.92
N GLY A 69 3.85 8.32 0.50
CA GLY A 69 3.14 8.28 -0.75
C GLY A 69 2.53 6.92 -1.07
N GLN A 70 1.99 6.83 -2.28
CA GLN A 70 1.37 5.63 -2.82
C GLN A 70 1.91 5.36 -4.22
N ILE A 71 2.19 4.10 -4.53
CA ILE A 71 2.58 3.63 -5.86
C ILE A 71 1.61 2.53 -6.26
N ILE A 72 1.09 2.58 -7.49
CA ILE A 72 0.28 1.52 -8.08
C ILE A 72 1.09 0.89 -9.20
N ASN A 73 1.26 -0.43 -9.14
CA ASN A 73 1.99 -1.19 -10.15
C ASN A 73 1.39 -2.59 -10.28
N ASP A 74 1.02 -2.99 -11.50
CA ASP A 74 0.59 -4.35 -11.82
C ASP A 74 -0.50 -4.92 -10.88
N GLY A 75 -1.56 -4.13 -10.65
CA GLY A 75 -2.68 -4.51 -9.77
C GLY A 75 -2.31 -4.61 -8.28
N LYS A 76 -1.16 -4.06 -7.90
CA LYS A 76 -0.67 -3.96 -6.51
C LYS A 76 -0.54 -2.50 -6.14
N THR A 77 -0.87 -2.18 -4.90
CA THR A 77 -0.65 -0.86 -4.33
C THR A 77 0.34 -0.95 -3.19
N ILE A 78 1.26 -0.01 -3.19
CA ILE A 78 2.29 0.17 -2.19
C ILE A 78 2.02 1.49 -1.50
N ILE A 79 1.68 1.44 -0.22
CA ILE A 79 1.58 2.64 0.62
C ILE A 79 2.83 2.66 1.48
N TYR A 80 3.53 3.79 1.51
CA TYR A 80 4.77 3.90 2.28
C TYR A 80 4.84 5.22 3.04
N SER A 81 5.61 5.17 4.12
CA SER A 81 5.99 6.30 4.94
C SER A 81 7.50 6.25 5.17
N GLY A 82 8.13 7.39 4.96
CA GLY A 82 9.56 7.61 5.10
C GLY A 82 9.83 8.96 5.77
N HIS A 83 11.07 9.18 6.18
CA HIS A 83 11.46 10.46 6.78
C HIS A 83 11.40 11.58 5.73
N GLY A 84 11.07 12.80 6.13
CA GLY A 84 10.78 13.89 5.17
C GLY A 84 11.97 14.31 4.28
N LYS A 85 13.20 14.13 4.77
CA LYS A 85 14.44 14.54 4.06
C LYS A 85 15.57 13.52 4.07
N GLU A 86 15.50 12.52 4.96
CA GLU A 86 16.59 11.58 5.21
C GLU A 86 16.19 10.17 4.78
N HIS A 87 17.13 9.40 4.24
CA HIS A 87 16.90 8.01 3.83
C HIS A 87 17.03 7.04 5.00
N ILE A 88 16.36 7.34 6.11
CA ILE A 88 16.46 6.60 7.37
C ILE A 88 15.11 5.96 7.72
N GLY A 89 15.16 4.68 8.11
CA GLY A 89 13.98 3.92 8.51
C GLY A 89 12.96 3.77 7.38
N GLY A 90 11.70 4.07 7.70
CA GLY A 90 10.56 3.96 6.79
C GLY A 90 9.88 2.59 6.83
N VAL A 91 8.56 2.62 6.64
CA VAL A 91 7.67 1.46 6.62
C VAL A 91 6.73 1.54 5.44
N GLY A 92 6.14 0.42 5.06
CA GLY A 92 5.16 0.38 4.00
C GLY A 92 4.40 -0.92 3.96
N ILE A 93 3.36 -0.93 3.17
CA ILE A 93 2.46 -2.06 2.99
C ILE A 93 2.21 -2.21 1.50
N ILE A 94 2.41 -3.43 1.00
CA ILE A 94 2.03 -3.84 -0.35
C ILE A 94 0.75 -4.66 -0.25
N MET A 95 -0.22 -4.36 -1.10
CA MET A 95 -1.52 -5.04 -1.15
C MET A 95 -1.95 -5.27 -2.58
N LEU A 96 -2.67 -6.36 -2.83
CA LEU A 96 -3.44 -6.50 -4.07
C LEU A 96 -4.54 -5.43 -4.11
N GLU A 97 -4.78 -4.84 -5.29
CA GLU A 97 -5.72 -3.73 -5.47
C GLU A 97 -7.15 -4.09 -5.08
N ILE A 98 -7.55 -5.34 -5.29
CA ILE A 98 -8.83 -5.91 -4.84
C ILE A 98 -8.97 -5.83 -3.30
N ARG A 99 -7.87 -5.78 -2.55
CA ARG A 99 -7.84 -5.65 -1.09
C ARG A 99 -7.80 -4.21 -0.59
N LEU A 100 -7.51 -3.20 -1.43
CA LEU A 100 -7.45 -1.81 -0.98
C LEU A 100 -8.79 -1.28 -0.49
N MET A 101 -9.90 -1.82 -1.01
CA MET A 101 -11.25 -1.44 -0.59
C MET A 101 -11.56 -1.80 0.88
N LEU A 102 -10.63 -2.48 1.58
CA LEU A 102 -10.75 -2.94 2.97
C LEU A 102 -10.15 -2.02 4.02
N ILE A 103 -9.07 -1.32 3.69
CA ILE A 103 -8.25 -0.63 4.70
C ILE A 103 -8.47 0.86 4.54
N LYS A 104 -9.57 1.35 5.13
CA LYS A 104 -9.74 2.78 5.40
C LYS A 104 -8.99 3.08 6.69
N PHE A 105 -7.91 3.84 6.60
CA PHE A 105 -7.35 4.52 7.76
C PHE A 105 -8.33 5.63 8.13
N GLY A 106 -8.99 5.48 9.29
CA GLY A 106 -9.88 6.50 9.86
C GLY A 106 -9.11 7.65 10.49
#